data_AF-A0AAP0Q1I7-F1
#
_entry.id   AF-A0AAP0Q1I7-F1
#
_cell.length_a   1.000
_cell.length_b   1.000
_cell.length_c   1.000
_cell.angle_alpha   90.00
_cell.angle_beta   90.00
_cell.angle_gamma   90.00
#
_symmetry.space_group_name_H-M   'P 1'
#
loop_
_entity.id
_entity.type
_entity.pdbx_description
1 polymer ?
#
loop_
_entity_poly.entity_id
_entity_poly.type
_entity_poly.pdbx_seq_one_letter_code
_entity_poly.pdbx_strand_id
1 'polypeptide(L)'
;MVKVIFNLKEFLTKRDAWAGTFDVALNGTNSRTDCLMTLGEPQKTREATTDKNAKLREFQLELVQLFAAFNGDHKNESYPDKVVENMIVGELVKYTETCFKGFFEGWSEGEDDNGVEALGRPWSRGVRKTTEQKREDDNIGVRTTMD
;
A
#
# COMPACT_ATOMS: atom_id res chain seq x y z
N MET A 1 26.99 -3.85 -22.45
CA MET A 1 26.02 -2.88 -23.03
C MET A 1 26.64 -1.52 -23.39
N VAL A 2 27.25 -0.79 -22.44
CA VAL A 2 27.71 0.61 -22.64
C VAL A 2 28.84 0.70 -23.66
N LYS A 3 29.71 -0.31 -23.69
CA LYS A 3 30.85 -0.39 -24.60
C LYS A 3 30.49 -0.15 -26.08
N VAL A 4 29.42 -0.77 -26.57
CA VAL A 4 29.02 -0.67 -27.99
C VAL A 4 28.36 0.67 -28.30
N ILE A 5 27.52 1.18 -27.39
CA ILE A 5 26.83 2.46 -27.56
C ILE A 5 27.81 3.64 -27.59
N PHE A 6 28.87 3.59 -26.78
CA PHE A 6 29.85 4.67 -26.65
C PHE A 6 31.21 4.37 -27.32
N ASN A 7 31.29 3.29 -28.09
CA ASN A 7 32.51 2.85 -28.80
C ASN A 7 33.77 2.80 -27.90
N LEU A 8 33.65 2.21 -26.71
CA LEU A 8 34.74 2.11 -25.74
C LEU A 8 35.68 0.95 -26.08
N LYS A 9 36.97 1.11 -25.77
CA LYS A 9 37.99 0.06 -26.00
C LYS A 9 37.79 -1.17 -25.10
N GLU A 10 37.36 -0.96 -23.86
CA GLU A 10 37.14 -2.00 -22.85
C GLU A 10 35.81 -1.80 -22.11
N PHE A 11 35.33 -2.85 -21.43
CA PHE A 11 34.11 -2.74 -20.62
C PHE A 11 34.40 -1.95 -19.34
N LEU A 12 33.46 -1.12 -18.91
CA LEU A 12 33.62 -0.33 -17.68
C LEU A 12 33.64 -1.21 -16.42
N THR A 13 32.90 -2.33 -16.44
CA THR A 13 32.84 -3.28 -15.31
C THR A 13 32.64 -4.72 -15.79
N LYS A 14 32.95 -5.71 -14.93
CA LYS A 14 32.66 -7.13 -15.18
C LYS A 14 31.17 -7.42 -15.40
N ARG A 15 30.28 -6.64 -14.77
CA ARG A 15 28.84 -6.73 -14.98
C ARG A 15 28.44 -6.28 -16.39
N ASP A 16 29.04 -5.20 -16.88
CA ASP A 16 28.81 -4.70 -18.25
C ASP A 16 29.32 -5.67 -19.33
N ALA A 17 30.38 -6.44 -19.02
CA ALA A 17 30.88 -7.51 -19.89
C ALA A 17 29.93 -8.73 -19.98
N TRP A 18 29.18 -9.01 -18.91
CA TRP A 18 28.17 -10.08 -18.90
C TRP A 18 26.82 -9.65 -19.48
N ALA A 19 26.53 -8.35 -19.48
CA ALA A 19 25.37 -7.80 -20.17
C ALA A 19 25.58 -7.88 -21.69
N GLY A 20 24.77 -8.71 -22.38
CA GLY A 20 24.75 -8.82 -23.83
C GLY A 20 24.51 -7.47 -24.55
N THR A 21 24.61 -7.48 -25.89
CA THR A 21 24.44 -6.27 -26.71
C THR A 21 23.00 -6.13 -27.24
N PHE A 22 22.54 -4.89 -27.42
CA PHE A 22 21.22 -4.57 -27.96
C PHE A 22 21.19 -4.53 -29.50
N ASP A 23 22.21 -5.02 -30.19
CA ASP A 23 22.34 -4.93 -31.66
C ASP A 23 21.11 -5.48 -32.37
N VAL A 24 20.52 -6.57 -31.87
CA VAL A 24 19.32 -7.18 -32.45
C VAL A 24 18.08 -6.30 -32.28
N ALA A 25 17.99 -5.56 -31.17
CA ALA A 25 16.86 -4.67 -30.88
C ALA A 25 16.98 -3.31 -31.58
N LEU A 26 18.21 -2.80 -31.75
CA LEU A 26 18.48 -1.48 -32.34
C LEU A 26 18.64 -1.53 -33.86
N ASN A 27 19.25 -2.59 -34.40
CA ASN A 27 19.51 -2.72 -35.84
C ASN A 27 18.43 -3.56 -36.56
N GLY A 28 17.39 -3.97 -35.85
CA GLY A 28 16.24 -4.65 -36.46
C GLY A 28 15.51 -3.71 -37.40
N THR A 29 15.46 -4.05 -38.69
CA THR A 29 14.75 -3.27 -39.72
C THR A 29 13.23 -3.36 -39.60
N ASN A 30 12.74 -4.38 -38.89
CA ASN A 30 11.32 -4.61 -38.65
C ASN A 30 11.01 -4.41 -37.17
N SER A 31 9.86 -3.79 -36.87
CA SER A 31 9.31 -3.82 -35.53
C SER A 31 9.09 -5.27 -35.08
N ARG A 32 9.15 -5.51 -33.77
CA ARG A 32 8.84 -6.82 -33.19
C ARG A 32 7.40 -7.21 -33.53
N THR A 33 7.22 -8.06 -34.53
CA THR A 33 5.91 -8.56 -34.97
C THR A 33 5.35 -9.63 -34.05
N ASP A 34 6.15 -10.15 -33.13
CA ASP A 34 5.75 -11.15 -32.13
C ASP A 34 5.05 -10.53 -30.91
N CYS A 35 5.17 -9.21 -30.72
CA CYS A 35 4.55 -8.49 -29.62
C CYS A 35 3.25 -7.86 -30.10
N LEU A 36 2.12 -8.41 -29.65
CA LEU A 36 0.80 -7.89 -29.98
C LEU A 36 0.66 -6.46 -29.43
N MET A 37 0.16 -5.54 -30.25
CA MET A 37 -0.11 -4.14 -29.84
C MET A 37 -1.16 -4.04 -28.73
N THR A 38 -2.05 -5.02 -28.66
CA THR A 38 -3.08 -5.11 -27.62
C THR A 38 -2.89 -6.41 -26.88
N LEU A 39 -2.54 -6.28 -25.60
CA LEU A 39 -2.52 -7.43 -24.70
C LEU A 39 -3.97 -7.86 -24.46
N GLY A 40 -4.27 -9.16 -24.60
CA GLY A 40 -5.59 -9.69 -24.29
C GLY A 40 -5.97 -9.47 -22.84
N GLU A 41 -7.27 -9.54 -22.53
CA GLU A 41 -7.71 -9.44 -21.13
C GLU A 41 -7.01 -10.53 -20.30
N PRO A 42 -6.34 -10.16 -19.20
CA PRO A 42 -5.63 -11.11 -18.38
C PRO A 42 -6.62 -12.13 -17.83
N GLN A 43 -6.36 -13.41 -18.12
CA GLN A 43 -7.16 -14.51 -17.59
C GLN A 43 -7.06 -14.49 -16.07
N LYS A 44 -8.20 -14.63 -15.38
CA LYS A 44 -8.20 -14.74 -13.91
C LYS A 44 -7.40 -15.98 -13.53
N THR A 45 -6.26 -15.78 -12.88
CA THR A 45 -5.38 -16.87 -12.42
C THR A 45 -5.98 -17.67 -11.26
N ARG A 46 -7.08 -17.20 -10.66
CA ARG A 46 -7.78 -17.87 -9.56
C ARG A 46 -9.28 -17.93 -9.83
N GLU A 47 -9.88 -19.12 -9.69
CA GLU A 47 -11.33 -19.35 -9.87
C GLU A 47 -12.17 -18.87 -8.67
N ALA A 48 -11.59 -18.80 -7.47
CA ALA A 48 -12.33 -18.55 -6.25
C ALA A 48 -12.67 -17.08 -6.00
N THR A 49 -13.95 -16.77 -5.86
CA THR A 49 -14.45 -15.52 -5.28
C THR A 49 -13.92 -15.37 -3.85
N THR A 50 -13.49 -14.16 -3.48
CA THR A 50 -13.01 -13.90 -2.11
C THR A 50 -14.22 -13.84 -1.19
N ASP A 51 -14.33 -14.82 -0.29
CA ASP A 51 -15.30 -14.79 0.79
C ASP A 51 -14.94 -13.67 1.78
N LYS A 52 -15.81 -12.68 1.89
CA LYS A 52 -15.64 -11.52 2.78
C LYS A 52 -15.86 -11.87 4.25
N ASN A 53 -16.56 -12.97 4.53
CA ASN A 53 -16.89 -13.43 5.88
C ASN A 53 -15.90 -14.49 6.39
N ALA A 54 -14.94 -14.89 5.55
CA ALA A 54 -13.89 -15.81 5.96
C ALA A 54 -12.99 -15.19 7.04
N LYS A 55 -12.48 -16.06 7.93
CA LYS A 55 -11.38 -15.71 8.83
C LYS A 55 -10.13 -15.35 8.02
N LEU A 56 -9.32 -14.45 8.59
CA LEU A 56 -8.06 -14.04 8.00
C LEU A 56 -7.04 -15.18 7.98
N ARG A 57 -6.29 -15.27 6.88
CA ARG A 57 -5.08 -16.09 6.77
C ARG A 57 -3.90 -15.41 7.47
N GLU A 58 -2.87 -16.17 7.81
CA GLU A 58 -1.63 -15.66 8.45
C GLU A 58 -1.07 -14.43 7.74
N PHE A 59 -0.86 -14.52 6.42
CA PHE A 59 -0.40 -13.38 5.63
C PHE A 59 -1.34 -12.16 5.70
N GLN A 60 -2.66 -12.39 5.77
CA GLN A 60 -3.63 -11.30 5.89
C GLN A 60 -3.59 -10.66 7.29
N LEU A 61 -3.30 -11.44 8.33
CA LEU A 61 -3.07 -10.94 9.69
C LEU A 61 -1.81 -10.06 9.75
N GLU A 62 -0.72 -10.51 9.15
CA GLU A 62 0.54 -9.74 9.05
C GLU A 62 0.32 -8.41 8.33
N LEU A 63 -0.49 -8.40 7.26
CA LEU A 63 -0.85 -7.15 6.58
C LEU A 63 -1.61 -6.19 7.51
N VAL A 64 -2.57 -6.67 8.30
CA VAL A 64 -3.30 -5.81 9.26
C VAL A 64 -2.34 -5.22 10.29
N GLN A 65 -1.38 -6.00 10.79
CA GLN A 65 -0.37 -5.49 11.73
C GLN A 65 0.50 -4.40 11.10
N LEU A 66 0.87 -4.52 9.82
CA LEU A 66 1.55 -3.47 9.08
C LEU A 66 0.70 -2.19 8.97
N PHE A 67 -0.59 -2.32 8.63
CA PHE A 67 -1.49 -1.18 8.57
C PHE A 67 -1.75 -0.54 9.93
N ALA A 68 -1.77 -1.34 11.00
CA ALA A 68 -1.82 -0.84 12.37
C ALA A 68 -0.57 -0.04 12.73
N ALA A 69 0.60 -0.45 12.23
CA ALA A 69 1.82 0.35 12.36
C ALA A 69 1.68 1.70 11.64
N PHE A 70 1.16 1.71 10.40
CA PHE A 70 0.90 2.94 9.64
C PHE A 70 -0.13 3.87 10.30
N ASN A 71 -1.20 3.32 10.86
CA ASN A 71 -2.23 4.12 11.53
C ASN A 71 -1.74 4.68 12.89
N GLY A 72 -0.64 4.15 13.43
CA GLY A 72 -0.12 4.49 14.75
C GLY A 72 -0.70 3.64 15.89
N ASP A 73 -1.53 2.63 15.57
CA ASP A 73 -2.16 1.72 16.53
C ASP A 73 -1.17 0.78 17.23
N HIS A 74 0.06 0.69 16.71
CA HIS A 74 1.18 0.01 17.37
C HIS A 74 1.55 0.58 18.75
N LYS A 75 1.04 1.76 19.11
CA LYS A 75 1.24 2.40 20.42
C LYS A 75 0.21 1.97 21.47
N ASN A 76 -0.86 1.30 21.03
CA ASN A 76 -1.94 0.87 21.93
C ASN A 76 -1.56 -0.45 22.60
N GLU A 77 -2.03 -0.67 23.83
CA GLU A 77 -1.86 -1.94 24.57
C GLU A 77 -2.54 -3.14 23.89
N SER A 78 -3.38 -2.89 22.89
CA SER A 78 -4.05 -3.90 22.07
C SER A 78 -3.14 -4.50 20.98
N TYR A 79 -2.00 -3.89 20.68
CA TYR A 79 -1.05 -4.39 19.68
C TYR A 79 -0.14 -5.47 20.28
N PRO A 80 0.22 -6.54 19.53
CA PRO A 80 -0.16 -6.85 18.15
C PRO A 80 -1.42 -7.72 18.02
N ASP A 81 -1.83 -8.41 19.08
CA ASP A 81 -2.74 -9.55 18.96
C ASP A 81 -4.22 -9.16 18.95
N LYS A 82 -4.63 -8.16 19.74
CA LYS A 82 -6.05 -7.77 19.87
C LYS A 82 -6.56 -6.97 18.68
N VAL A 83 -5.66 -6.36 17.90
CA VAL A 83 -6.02 -5.60 16.68
C VAL A 83 -6.52 -6.54 15.57
N VAL A 84 -6.02 -7.77 15.54
CA VAL A 84 -6.34 -8.77 14.53
C VAL A 84 -7.34 -9.83 15.02
N GLU A 85 -7.61 -9.85 16.33
CA GLU A 85 -8.47 -10.83 16.96
C GLU A 85 -9.91 -10.75 16.42
N ASN A 86 -10.40 -11.88 15.90
CA ASN A 86 -11.75 -12.04 15.34
C ASN A 86 -12.10 -11.20 14.10
N MET A 87 -11.12 -10.58 13.42
CA MET A 87 -11.38 -9.82 12.19
C MET A 87 -11.73 -10.74 11.01
N ILE A 88 -12.67 -10.31 10.17
CA ILE A 88 -12.99 -10.97 8.88
C ILE A 88 -12.36 -10.26 7.68
N VAL A 89 -12.24 -10.95 6.54
CA VAL A 89 -11.63 -10.38 5.32
C VAL A 89 -12.29 -9.06 4.89
N GLY A 90 -13.61 -8.92 5.04
CA GLY A 90 -14.32 -7.68 4.70
C GLY A 90 -13.99 -6.50 5.62
N GLU A 91 -13.64 -6.75 6.88
CA GLU A 91 -13.23 -5.72 7.84
C GLU A 91 -11.79 -5.29 7.61
N LEU A 92 -10.91 -6.25 7.31
CA LEU A 92 -9.52 -5.97 6.91
C LEU A 92 -9.49 -4.98 5.75
N VAL A 93 -10.26 -5.23 4.67
CA VAL A 93 -10.26 -4.35 3.50
C VAL A 93 -10.62 -2.91 3.89
N LYS A 94 -11.69 -2.73 4.66
CA LYS A 94 -12.13 -1.40 5.13
C LYS A 94 -11.07 -0.72 6.01
N TYR A 95 -10.44 -1.49 6.90
CA TYR A 95 -9.38 -0.98 7.76
C TYR A 95 -8.18 -0.50 6.93
N THR A 96 -7.72 -1.30 5.96
CA THR A 96 -6.63 -0.93 5.07
C THR A 96 -6.95 0.28 4.19
N GLU A 97 -8.16 0.37 3.64
CA GLU A 97 -8.62 1.52 2.84
C GLU A 97 -8.63 2.81 3.68
N THR A 98 -9.07 2.71 4.94
CA THR A 98 -9.09 3.86 5.85
C THR A 98 -7.67 4.31 6.22
N CYS A 99 -6.77 3.35 6.49
CA CYS A 99 -5.36 3.64 6.76
C CYS A 99 -4.69 4.31 5.56
N PHE A 100 -4.89 3.80 4.35
CA PHE A 100 -4.35 4.38 3.13
C PHE A 100 -4.93 5.76 2.83
N LYS A 101 -6.24 5.93 2.97
CA LYS A 101 -6.89 7.21 2.73
C LYS A 101 -6.34 8.28 3.67
N GLY A 102 -6.24 7.94 4.96
CA GLY A 102 -5.51 8.76 5.90
C GLY A 102 -4.13 9.06 5.34
N PHE A 103 -3.33 8.02 5.05
CA PHE A 103 -1.94 8.15 4.61
C PHE A 103 -1.75 9.21 3.52
N PHE A 104 -2.61 9.19 2.50
CA PHE A 104 -2.56 10.15 1.41
C PHE A 104 -3.06 11.55 1.79
N GLU A 105 -4.11 11.67 2.61
CA GLU A 105 -4.62 12.97 3.07
C GLU A 105 -3.55 13.74 3.85
N GLY A 106 -2.92 13.10 4.85
CA GLY A 106 -1.84 13.73 5.61
C GLY A 106 -0.55 13.94 4.82
N TRP A 107 -0.36 13.24 3.70
CA TRP A 107 0.73 13.52 2.76
C TRP A 107 0.42 14.78 1.93
N SER A 108 -0.81 14.92 1.43
CA SER A 108 -1.24 16.10 0.65
C SER A 108 -1.29 17.39 1.47
N GLU A 109 -1.62 17.31 2.77
CA GLU A 109 -1.61 18.45 3.72
C GLU A 109 -0.20 18.80 4.22
N GLY A 110 0.83 18.04 3.84
CA GLY A 110 2.23 18.31 4.18
C GLY A 110 2.98 19.08 3.08
N GLU A 111 2.37 19.27 1.92
CA GLU A 111 2.96 19.99 0.78
C GLU A 111 2.73 21.51 0.87
N ASP A 112 1.78 21.98 1.68
CA ASP A 112 1.35 23.36 1.77
C ASP A 112 2.02 24.20 2.87
N ASP A 113 2.70 23.63 3.87
CA ASP A 113 3.49 24.41 4.84
C ASP A 113 4.69 23.63 5.44
N ASN A 114 5.90 24.11 5.17
CA ASN A 114 7.17 23.77 5.85
C ASN A 114 7.43 22.27 6.11
N GLY A 115 7.82 21.55 5.05
CA GLY A 115 8.02 20.10 4.94
C GLY A 115 9.09 19.41 5.82
N VAL A 116 9.37 19.92 7.02
CA VAL A 116 10.22 19.24 8.01
C VAL A 116 9.54 19.06 9.37
N GLU A 117 8.44 19.78 9.65
CA GLU A 117 7.65 19.56 10.88
C GLU A 117 6.56 18.49 10.73
N ALA A 118 6.13 18.17 9.52
CA ALA A 118 5.04 17.21 9.28
C ALA A 118 5.42 15.76 9.63
N LEU A 119 6.70 15.40 9.52
CA LEU A 119 7.21 14.05 9.84
C LEU A 119 7.24 13.75 11.35
N GLY A 120 7.06 14.76 12.21
CA GLY A 120 6.96 14.63 13.66
C GLY A 120 5.54 14.72 14.22
N ARG A 121 4.53 15.06 13.39
CA ARG A 121 3.14 15.15 13.86
C ARG A 121 2.55 13.73 13.88
N PRO A 122 1.88 13.32 14.98
CA PRO A 122 1.23 12.02 15.01
C PRO A 122 0.19 11.95 13.88
N TRP A 123 0.46 11.06 12.93
CA TRP A 123 -0.47 10.58 11.90
C TRP A 123 -1.91 10.40 12.44
N SER A 124 -1.99 10.00 13.71
CA SER A 124 -3.16 9.62 14.50
C SER A 124 -4.22 10.70 14.75
N ARG A 125 -4.04 11.98 14.38
CA ARG A 125 -5.05 13.03 14.67
C ARG A 125 -6.15 13.16 13.61
N GLY A 126 -5.91 12.72 12.37
CA GLY A 126 -6.90 12.77 11.29
C GLY A 126 -7.83 11.55 11.20
N VAL A 127 -7.40 10.40 11.73
CA VAL A 127 -8.16 9.15 11.68
C VAL A 127 -8.99 9.02 12.96
N ARG A 128 -10.25 9.42 12.82
CA ARG A 128 -11.33 9.55 13.82
C ARG A 128 -11.33 8.54 14.99
N LYS A 129 -11.77 9.08 16.14
CA LYS A 129 -12.29 8.44 17.36
C LYS A 129 -12.66 6.96 17.18
N THR A 130 -12.08 6.10 18.02
CA THR A 130 -12.42 4.69 18.17
C THR A 130 -13.94 4.49 18.27
N THR A 131 -14.41 3.34 17.77
CA THR A 131 -15.81 2.90 17.80
C THR A 131 -16.44 2.91 19.21
N GLU A 132 -15.60 2.92 20.23
CA GLU A 132 -15.94 3.02 21.65
C GLU A 132 -16.28 4.46 22.07
N GLN A 133 -15.52 5.45 21.62
CA GLN A 133 -15.78 6.87 21.90
C GLN A 133 -17.07 7.37 21.23
N LYS A 134 -17.42 6.80 20.05
CA LYS A 134 -18.68 7.13 19.36
C LYS A 134 -19.91 6.65 20.14
N ARG A 135 -19.83 5.52 20.85
CA ARG A 135 -20.93 5.01 21.70
C ARG A 135 -21.15 5.86 22.96
N GLU A 136 -20.09 6.46 23.51
CA GLU A 136 -20.22 7.38 24.65
C GLU A 136 -20.76 8.75 24.23
N ASP A 137 -20.30 9.29 23.10
CA ASP A 137 -20.78 10.57 22.56
C ASP A 137 -22.28 10.50 22.17
N ASP A 138 -22.74 9.38 21.60
CA ASP A 138 -24.15 9.16 21.27
C ASP A 138 -25.05 8.99 22.52
N ASN A 139 -24.48 8.52 23.65
CA ASN A 139 -25.21 8.35 24.91
C ASN A 139 -25.31 9.67 25.73
N ILE A 140 -24.34 10.58 25.57
CA ILE A 140 -24.37 11.92 26.18
C ILE A 140 -25.42 12.82 25.50
N GLY A 141 -25.65 12.65 24.20
CA GLY A 141 -26.67 13.41 23.45
C GLY A 141 -28.11 13.14 23.87
N VAL A 142 -28.41 11.93 24.39
CA VAL A 142 -29.77 11.53 24.79
C VAL A 142 -30.14 12.05 26.19
N ARG A 143 -29.15 12.30 27.06
CA ARG A 143 -29.38 12.78 28.43
C ARG A 143 -29.68 14.28 28.54
N THR A 144 -29.38 15.06 27.50
CA THR A 144 -29.44 16.54 27.55
C THR A 144 -30.73 17.12 26.93
N THR A 145 -31.70 16.28 26.56
CA THR A 145 -32.98 16.72 25.96
C THR A 145 -34.20 16.46 26.85
N MET A 146 -33.99 16.23 28.15
CA MET A 146 -35.06 16.16 29.16
C MET A 146 -34.68 17.05 30.34
N ASP A 147 -34.70 18.37 30.12
CA ASP A 147 -34.93 19.41 31.13
C ASP A 147 -35.45 20.68 30.44
#